data_AF-A0A7C7D4U7-F1
#
_entry.id   AF-A0A7C7D4U7-F1
#
_cell.length_a   1.000
_cell.length_b   1.000
_cell.length_c   1.000
_cell.angle_alpha   90.00
_cell.angle_beta   90.00
_cell.angle_gamma   90.00
#
_symmetry.space_group_name_H-M   'P 1'
#
loop_
_entity.id
_entity.type
_entity.pdbx_description
1 polymer ?
#
loop_
_entity_poly.entity_id
_entity_poly.type
_entity_poly.pdbx_seq_one_letter_code
_entity_poly.pdbx_strand_id
1 'polypeptide(L)' 'MVIVSNTTPIISLTKAGILDLLGKLYGKIFIPKAVYDELTSNNTFIDEANIIKSCNFFVVKKI' A
#
# COMPACT_ATOMS: atom_id res chain seq x y z
N MET A 1 -5.49 4.11 14.99
CA MET A 1 -5.84 3.47 13.71
C MET A 1 -5.22 4.31 12.60
N VAL A 2 -4.36 3.73 11.76
CA VAL A 2 -3.71 4.46 10.65
C VAL A 2 -4.41 4.11 9.35
N ILE A 3 -4.88 5.12 8.62
CA ILE A 3 -5.51 4.99 7.30
C ILE A 3 -4.64 5.72 6.30
N VAL A 4 -4.26 5.05 5.21
CA VAL A 4 -3.51 5.65 4.12
C VAL A 4 -4.45 5.85 2.93
N SER A 5 -4.78 7.10 2.62
CA SER A 5 -5.74 7.44 1.56
C SER A 5 -5.09 7.87 0.24
N ASN A 6 -3.77 7.92 0.16
CA ASN A 6 -3.04 8.38 -1.02
C ASN A 6 -2.12 7.28 -1.55
N THR A 7 -2.01 7.17 -2.87
CA THR A 7 -1.17 6.19 -3.57
C THR A 7 0.30 6.62 -3.58
N THR A 8 0.60 7.92 -3.70
CA THR A 8 1.97 8.47 -3.81
C THR A 8 2.92 8.04 -2.68
N PRO A 9 2.56 8.13 -1.39
CA PRO A 9 3.48 7.73 -0.32
C PRO A 9 3.79 6.23 -0.35
N ILE A 10 2.80 5.40 -0.73
CA ILE A 10 2.98 3.95 -0.86
C ILE A 10 3.95 3.68 -2.01
N ILE A 11 3.73 4.25 -3.19
CA ILE A 11 4.61 4.08 -4.35
C ILE A 11 6.05 4.54 -4.03
N SER A 12 6.21 5.71 -3.40
CA SER A 12 7.53 6.23 -3.05
C SER A 12 8.29 5.32 -2.07
N LEU A 13 7.60 4.79 -1.04
CA LEU A 13 8.19 3.87 -0.07
C LEU A 13 8.51 2.50 -0.68
N THR A 14 7.64 2.02 -1.56
CA THR A 14 7.87 0.78 -2.33
C THR A 14 9.10 0.92 -3.22
N LYS A 15 9.22 2.03 -3.98
CA LYS A 15 10.39 2.31 -4.84
C LYS A 15 11.67 2.50 -4.04
N ALA A 16 11.58 3.03 -2.83
CA ALA A 16 12.71 3.15 -1.92
C ALA A 16 13.08 1.83 -1.21
N GLY A 17 12.30 0.76 -1.39
CA GLY A 17 12.55 -0.55 -0.78
C GLY A 17 12.31 -0.59 0.74
N ILE A 18 11.61 0.39 1.30
CA ILE A 18 11.39 0.55 2.76
C ILE A 18 9.91 0.50 3.13
N LEU A 19 9.07 -0.10 2.28
CA LEU A 19 7.63 -0.23 2.54
C LEU A 19 7.34 -1.03 3.83
N ASP A 20 8.22 -1.96 4.20
CA ASP A 20 8.16 -2.73 5.44
C ASP A 20 8.22 -1.86 6.70
N LEU A 21 8.83 -0.67 6.61
CA LEU A 21 8.86 0.32 7.69
C LEU A 21 7.46 0.69 8.16
N LEU A 22 6.50 0.79 7.23
CA LEU A 22 5.11 1.06 7.57
C LEU A 22 4.53 -0.02 8.49
N GLY A 23 4.75 -1.30 8.15
CA GLY A 23 4.35 -2.43 8.99
C GLY A 23 5.06 -2.44 10.35
N LYS A 24 6.35 -2.09 10.40
CA LYS A 24 7.13 -2.01 11.65
C LYS A 24 6.66 -0.88 12.57
N LEU A 25 6.32 0.29 12.02
CA LEU A 25 5.92 1.47 12.81
C LEU A 25 4.47 1.42 13.27
N TYR A 26 3.57 0.92 12.41
CA TYR A 26 2.13 1.04 12.63
C TYR A 26 1.42 -0.30 12.81
N GLY A 27 2.11 -1.42 12.60
CA GLY A 27 1.50 -2.75 12.64
C GLY A 27 0.50 -2.91 11.50
N LYS A 28 -0.80 -2.82 11.80
CA LYS A 28 -1.87 -2.93 10.78
C LYS A 28 -2.24 -1.56 10.22
N ILE A 29 -2.19 -1.46 8.90
CA ILE A 29 -2.53 -0.24 8.16
C ILE A 29 -3.76 -0.49 7.33
N PHE A 30 -4.71 0.45 7.42
CA PHE A 30 -5.92 0.38 6.61
C PHE A 30 -5.73 1.17 5.32
N ILE A 31 -6.08 0.55 4.20
CA ILE A 31 -6.08 1.19 2.89
C ILE A 31 -7.51 1.20 2.34
N PRO A 32 -8.04 2.35 1.91
CA PRO A 32 -9.32 2.39 1.22
C PRO A 32 -9.28 1.52 -0.03
N LYS A 33 -10.38 0.82 -0.31
CA LYS A 33 -10.48 -0.04 -1.49
C LYS A 33 -10.15 0.70 -2.79
N ALA A 34 -10.63 1.93 -2.96
CA ALA A 34 -10.34 2.74 -4.15
C ALA A 34 -8.83 2.97 -4.37
N VAL A 35 -8.09 3.22 -3.29
CA VAL A 35 -6.63 3.46 -3.32
C VAL A 35 -5.89 2.16 -3.62
N TYR A 36 -6.33 1.05 -3.03
CA TYR A 36 -5.78 -0.28 -3.34
C TYR A 36 -6.01 -0.67 -4.80
N ASP A 37 -7.22 -0.43 -5.32
CA ASP A 37 -7.58 -0.72 -6.70
C ASP A 37 -6.75 0.16 -7.66
N GLU A 38 -6.54 1.45 -7.35
CA GLU A 38 -5.66 2.34 -8.13
C GLU A 38 -4.21 1.82 -8.19
N LEU A 39 -3.67 1.37 -7.05
CA LEU A 39 -2.30 0.84 -6.96
C LEU A 39 -2.12 -0.49 -7.68
N THR A 40 -3.16 -1.33 -7.71
CA THR A 40 -3.08 -2.68 -8.25
C THR A 40 -3.56 -2.82 -9.69
N SER A 41 -4.31 -1.84 -10.20
CA SER A 41 -4.86 -1.82 -11.57
C SER A 41 -4.02 -0.98 -12.53
N ASN A 42 -3.03 -0.23 -12.05
CA ASN A 42 -2.18 0.58 -12.90
C ASN A 42 -1.06 -0.26 -13.53
N ASN A 43 -1.14 -0.52 -14.83
CA ASN A 43 -0.14 -1.26 -15.60
C ASN A 43 1.25 -0.60 -15.64
N THR A 44 1.39 0.64 -15.19
CA THR A 44 2.69 1.33 -15.10
C THR A 44 3.51 0.88 -13.89
N PHE A 45 2.86 0.33 -12.86
CA PHE A 45 3.47 0.02 -11.55
C PHE A 45 3.25 -1.44 -11.15
N ILE A 46 3.52 -2.37 -12.08
CA ILE A 46 3.25 -3.81 -11.89
C ILE A 46 4.09 -4.39 -10.75
N ASP A 47 5.36 -3.99 -10.65
CA ASP A 47 6.26 -4.45 -9.59
C ASP A 47 5.80 -3.96 -8.23
N GLU A 48 5.42 -2.69 -8.12
CA GLU A 48 4.88 -2.13 -6.90
C GLU A 48 3.55 -2.78 -6.52
N ALA A 49 2.67 -3.03 -7.49
CA ALA A 49 1.42 -3.74 -7.28
C ALA A 49 1.65 -5.14 -6.71
N ASN A 50 2.66 -5.87 -7.20
CA ASN A 50 3.01 -7.18 -6.68
C ASN A 50 3.54 -7.13 -5.23
N ILE A 51 4.34 -6.11 -4.91
CA ILE A 51 4.83 -5.88 -3.54
C ILE A 51 3.67 -5.54 -2.61
N ILE A 52 2.75 -4.67 -3.02
CA ILE A 52 1.59 -4.28 -2.22
C ILE A 52 0.66 -5.48 -2.00
N LYS A 53 0.47 -6.35 -3.01
CA LYS A 53 -0.31 -7.58 -2.91
C LYS A 53 0.31 -8.62 -1.97
N SER A 54 1.64 -8.66 -1.83
CA SER A 54 2.34 -9.59 -0.94
C SER A 54 2.50 -9.07 0.50
N CYS A 55 2.11 -7.82 0.77
CA CYS A 55 2.20 -7.23 2.09
C CYS A 55 1.06 -7.70 3.02
N ASN A 56 1.42 -8.40 4.10
CA ASN A 56 0.45 -8.89 5.10
C ASN A 56 -0.08 -7.83 6.07
N PHE A 57 0.49 -6.62 6.08
CA PHE A 57 0.10 -5.56 7.02
C PHE A 57 -0.93 -4.57 6.47
N PHE A 58 -1.20 -4.61 5.15
CA PHE A 58 -2.27 -3.82 4.54
C PHE A 58 -3.62 -4.53 4.71
N VAL A 59 -4.58 -3.83 5.28
CA VAL A 59 -5.97 -4.28 5.43
C VAL A 59 -6.85 -3.39 4.56
N VAL A 60 -7.39 -3.95 3.49
CA VAL A 60 -8.31 -3.22 2.60
C VAL A 60 -9.64 -2.99 3.32
N LYS A 61 -10.05 -1.73 3.44
CA LYS A 61 -11.36 -1.35 3.96
C LYS A 61 -12.20 -0.70 2.88
N LYS A 62 -13.47 -1.11 2.80
CA LYS A 62 -14.51 -0.39 2.06
C LYS A 62 -15.00 0.72 3.00
N ILE A 63 -14.62 1.95 2.68
CA ILE A 63 -14.97 3.19 3.40
C ILE A 63 -15.83 4.01 2.45
#